data_AF-A0A3B1BR75-F1
#
_entry.id   AF-A0A3B1BR75-F1
#
_cell.length_a   1.000
_cell.length_b   1.000
_cell.length_c   1.000
_cell.angle_alpha   90.00
_cell.angle_beta   90.00
_cell.angle_gamma   90.00
#
_symmetry.space_group_name_H-M   'P 1'
#
loop_
_entity.id
_entity.type
_entity.pdbx_description
1 polymer ?
#
loop_
_entity_poly.entity_id
_entity_poly.type
_entity_poly.pdbx_seq_one_letter_code
_entity_poly.pdbx_strand_id
1 'polypeptide(L)' 'AIYAISLLAGALSFIPGGIGATETVMYLLLSQAGVDHSLALVIPIISRVSTLWFAVVLGLLATVNLSLRKDLPVK' A
#
# COMPACT_ATOMS: atom_id res chain seq x y z
N ALA A 1 -15.29 3.97 -5.46
CA ALA A 1 -15.06 5.39 -5.13
C ALA A 1 -14.17 5.56 -3.89
N ILE A 2 -14.56 5.03 -2.73
CA ILE A 2 -13.84 5.18 -1.44
C ILE A 2 -12.33 4.89 -1.58
N TYR A 3 -11.96 3.74 -2.15
CA TYR A 3 -10.54 3.36 -2.35
C TYR A 3 -9.75 4.38 -3.16
N ALA A 4 -10.29 4.81 -4.31
CA ALA A 4 -9.63 5.77 -5.20
C ALA A 4 -9.48 7.15 -4.55
N ILE A 5 -10.53 7.65 -3.88
CA ILE A 5 -10.50 8.93 -3.15
C ILE A 5 -9.44 8.88 -2.04
N SER A 6 -9.38 7.77 -1.31
CA SER A 6 -8.41 7.60 -0.23
C SER A 6 -6.97 7.52 -0.76
N LEU A 7 -6.75 6.90 -1.93
CA LEU A 7 -5.46 6.92 -2.62
C LEU A 7 -5.05 8.33 -3.05
N LEU A 8 -5.97 9.10 -3.63
CA LEU A 8 -5.71 10.49 -4.01
C LEU A 8 -5.36 11.35 -2.80
N ALA A 9 -6.11 11.21 -1.71
CA ALA A 9 -5.80 11.90 -0.46
C ALA A 9 -4.42 11.49 0.11
N GLY A 10 -4.07 10.21 0.03
CA GLY A 10 -2.74 9.72 0.38
C GLY A 10 -1.64 10.32 -0.49
N ALA A 11 -1.84 10.40 -1.80
CA ALA A 11 -0.89 11.05 -2.71
C ALA A 11 -0.72 12.54 -2.41
N LEU A 12 -1.82 13.25 -2.09
CA LEU A 12 -1.80 14.66 -1.69
C LEU A 12 -1.09 14.91 -0.34
N SER A 13 -0.95 13.88 0.50
CA SER A 13 -0.20 14.01 1.76
C SER A 13 1.32 14.05 1.56
N PHE A 14 1.82 13.69 0.37
CA PHE A 14 3.24 13.54 0.06
C PHE A 14 4.00 12.58 0.99
N ILE A 15 3.29 11.73 1.74
CA ILE A 15 3.90 10.65 2.53
C ILE A 15 4.29 9.52 1.58
N PRO A 16 5.52 8.98 1.65
CA PRO A 16 5.93 7.84 0.83
C PRO A 16 4.97 6.66 1.06
N GLY A 17 4.39 6.15 -0.03
CA GLY A 17 3.40 5.08 0.01
C GLY A 17 2.03 5.45 0.58
N GLY A 18 1.81 6.72 0.94
CA GLY A 18 0.54 7.20 1.51
C GLY A 18 0.18 6.57 2.86
N ILE A 19 1.18 6.04 3.58
CA ILE A 19 1.00 5.28 4.82
C ILE A 19 0.39 6.17 5.89
N GLY A 20 -0.68 5.70 6.52
CA GLY A 20 -1.47 6.40 7.53
C GLY A 20 -2.50 7.36 6.92
N ALA A 21 -2.12 8.13 5.90
CA ALA A 21 -3.04 9.07 5.25
C ALA A 21 -4.16 8.35 4.48
N THR A 22 -3.81 7.39 3.63
CA THR A 22 -4.84 6.65 2.88
C THR A 22 -5.72 5.81 3.79
N GLU A 23 -5.13 5.16 4.80
CA GLU A 23 -5.84 4.31 5.74
C GLU A 23 -6.85 5.12 6.56
N THR A 24 -6.46 6.30 7.02
CA THR A 24 -7.35 7.19 7.80
C THR A 24 -8.52 7.69 6.97
N VAL A 25 -8.28 8.14 5.74
CA VAL A 25 -9.36 8.60 4.85
C VAL A 25 -10.30 7.45 4.48
N MET A 26 -9.76 6.27 4.23
CA MET A 26 -10.57 5.09 3.91
C MET A 26 -11.42 4.65 5.10
N TYR A 27 -10.84 4.61 6.30
CA TYR A 27 -11.55 4.38 7.55
C TYR A 27 -12.69 5.38 7.73
N LEU A 28 -12.40 6.69 7.62
CA LEU A 28 -13.41 7.75 7.78
C LEU A 28 -14.58 7.57 6.81
N LEU A 29 -14.30 7.32 5.53
CA LEU A 29 -15.33 7.13 4.52
C LEU A 29 -16.14 5.84 4.71
N LEU A 30 -15.50 4.76 5.18
CA LEU A 30 -16.20 3.51 5.49
C LEU A 30 -17.10 3.65 6.72
N SER A 31 -16.61 4.32 7.77
CA SER A 31 -17.40 4.62 8.96
C SER A 31 -18.60 5.52 8.63
N GLN A 32 -18.43 6.51 7.75
CA GLN A 32 -19.53 7.33 7.24
C GLN A 32 -20.51 6.55 6.38
N ALA A 33 -20.05 5.52 5.68
CA ALA A 33 -20.90 4.59 4.92
C ALA A 33 -21.63 3.57 5.81
N GLY A 34 -21.50 3.65 7.14
CA GLY A 34 -22.18 2.78 8.11
C GLY A 34 -21.50 1.44 8.34
N VAL A 35 -20.24 1.27 7.91
CA VAL A 35 -19.46 0.07 8.21
C VAL A 35 -19.06 0.09 9.69
N ASP A 36 -19.15 -1.08 10.34
CA ASP A 36 -18.68 -1.27 11.72
C ASP A 36 -17.23 -0.77 11.89
N HIS A 37 -16.94 -0.10 13.00
CA HIS A 37 -15.63 0.53 13.20
C HIS A 37 -14.48 -0.47 13.24
N SER A 38 -14.70 -1.68 13.75
CA SER A 38 -13.68 -2.74 13.72
C SER A 38 -13.40 -3.16 12.29
N LEU A 39 -14.44 -3.33 11.46
CA LEU A 39 -14.26 -3.67 10.04
C LEU A 39 -13.64 -2.52 9.24
N ALA A 40 -14.08 -1.29 9.49
CA ALA A 40 -13.58 -0.09 8.81
C ALA A 40 -12.07 0.13 9.04
N LEU A 41 -11.53 -0.30 10.20
CA LEU A 41 -10.08 -0.26 10.47
C LEU A 41 -9.31 -1.38 9.77
N VAL A 42 -9.91 -2.57 9.67
CA VAL A 42 -9.25 -3.77 9.13
C VAL A 42 -9.20 -3.74 7.60
N ILE A 43 -10.25 -3.25 6.93
CA ILE A 43 -10.35 -3.21 5.46
C ILE A 43 -9.16 -2.48 4.80
N PRO A 44 -8.77 -1.26 5.22
CA PRO A 44 -7.61 -0.58 4.66
C PRO A 44 -6.33 -1.39 4.81
N ILE A 45 -6.06 -1.94 6.00
CA ILE A 45 -4.84 -2.70 6.29
C ILE A 45 -4.72 -3.91 5.36
N ILE A 46 -5.78 -4.72 5.23
CA ILE A 46 -5.80 -5.89 4.36
C ILE A 46 -5.54 -5.49 2.90
N SER A 47 -6.18 -4.42 2.42
CA SER A 47 -6.00 -3.94 1.04
C SER A 47 -4.54 -3.57 0.74
N ARG A 48 -3.83 -2.98 1.70
CA ARG A 48 -2.45 -2.49 1.56
C ARG A 48 -1.45 -3.63 1.57
N VAL A 49 -1.60 -4.57 2.49
CA VAL A 49 -0.75 -5.77 2.58
C VAL A 49 -0.87 -6.58 1.28
N SER A 50 -2.08 -6.69 0.75
CA SER A 50 -2.36 -7.54 -0.43
C SER A 50 -1.87 -6.94 -1.74
N THR A 51 -1.80 -5.61 -1.86
CA THR A 51 -1.46 -4.92 -3.12
C THR A 51 -0.05 -4.32 -3.07
N LEU A 52 0.15 -3.36 -2.17
CA LEU A 52 1.36 -2.55 -2.09
C LEU A 52 2.53 -3.36 -1.54
N TRP A 53 2.39 -3.95 -0.35
CA TRP A 53 3.49 -4.68 0.28
C TRP A 53 3.86 -5.95 -0.47
N PHE A 54 2.87 -6.62 -1.08
CA PHE A 54 3.12 -7.70 -2.03
C PHE A 54 4.01 -7.23 -3.19
N ALA A 55 3.66 -6.11 -3.84
CA ALA A 55 4.47 -5.56 -4.93
C ALA A 55 5.87 -5.12 -4.47
N VAL A 56 6.00 -4.56 -3.27
CA VAL A 56 7.30 -4.19 -2.67
C VAL A 56 8.19 -5.42 -2.48
N VAL A 57 7.65 -6.51 -1.92
CA VAL A 57 8.41 -7.76 -1.74
C VAL A 57 8.89 -8.30 -3.10
N LEU A 58 8.01 -8.32 -4.10
CA LEU A 58 8.39 -8.75 -5.44
C LEU A 58 9.50 -7.86 -6.05
N GLY A 59 9.39 -6.54 -5.90
CA GLY A 59 10.40 -5.59 -6.36
C GLY A 59 11.76 -5.78 -5.67
N LEU A 60 11.75 -6.03 -4.35
CA LEU A 60 12.95 -6.32 -3.59
C LEU A 60 13.59 -7.65 -4.03
N LEU A 61 12.80 -8.71 -4.19
CA LEU A 61 13.30 -10.01 -4.67
C LEU A 61 13.92 -9.90 -6.07
N ALA A 62 13.29 -9.16 -6.98
CA ALA A 62 13.83 -8.91 -8.31
C ALA A 62 15.15 -8.12 -8.26
N THR A 63 15.21 -7.08 -7.41
CA THR A 63 16.41 -6.26 -7.23
C THR A 63 17.56 -7.10 -6.65
N VAL A 64 17.31 -7.92 -5.64
CA VAL A 64 18.29 -8.83 -5.06
C VAL A 64 18.77 -9.85 -6.09
N ASN A 65 17.85 -10.45 -6.86
CA ASN A 65 18.22 -11.40 -7.92
C ASN A 65 19.15 -10.76 -8.97
N LEU A 66 18.87 -9.52 -9.35
CA LEU A 66 19.69 -8.79 -10.31
C LEU A 66 21.06 -8.43 -9.73
N SER A 67 21.12 -7.97 -8.48
CA SER A 67 22.40 -7.65 -7.81
C SER A 67 23.30 -8.88 -7.72
N LEU A 68 22.76 -10.04 -7.33
CA LEU A 68 23.51 -11.30 -7.27
C LEU A 68 24.02 -11.77 -8.64
N ARG A 69 23.32 -11.43 -9.74
CA ARG A 69 23.77 -11.74 -11.11
C ARG A 69 24.85 -10.78 -11.60
N LYS A 70 24.85 -9.53 -11.13
CA LYS A 70 25.80 -8.50 -11.56
C LYS A 70 27.22 -8.77 -11.06
N ASP A 71 27.35 -9.53 -9.97
CA ASP A 71 28.63 -9.99 -9.41
C ASP A 71 29.20 -11.22 -10.15
N LEU A 72 28.50 -11.76 -11.15
CA LEU A 72 29.07 -12.77 -12.04
C LEU A 72 29.98 -12.06 -13.06
N PRO A 73 31.24 -12.49 -13.23
CA PRO A 73 32.10 -11.95 -14.27
C PRO A 73 31.40 -12.15 -15.62
N VAL A 74 31.04 -11.03 -16.26
CA VAL A 74 30.57 -11.01 -17.64
C VAL A 74 31.68 -11.66 -18.46
N LYS A 75 31.45 -12.88 -18.95
CA LYS A 75 32.30 -13.51 -19.95
C LYS A 75 32.25 -12.73 -21.26
#